data_AF-A0AB39T1G8-F1
#
_entry.id   AF-A0AB39T1G8-F1
#
_cell.length_a   1.000
_cell.length_b   1.000
_cell.length_c   1.000
_cell.angle_alpha   90.00
_cell.angle_beta   90.00
_cell.angle_gamma   90.00
#
_symmetry.space_group_name_H-M   'P 1'
#
loop_
_entity.id
_entity.type
_entity.pdbx_description
1 polymer ?
#
loop_
_entity_poly.entity_id
_entity_poly.type
_entity_poly.pdbx_seq_one_letter_code
_entity_poly.pdbx_strand_id
1 'polypeptide(L)'
;MTTPAEPSRRAVIALIALIVMAFAAFGAWRWWDRAQDGDFSADPELCRLVTPGTIHRLVPEAYGGREDAASCTWSAPREKGKYRANVHLFASRLNVELARNDLREERADGGPGWEKDTQEDLIGLGDEAFLRFRPPTPGKNITAQVVFRRSNMVISLAYARSDDDRQAARAGAIDAAREAAGLLRP
;
A
#
# COMPACT_ATOMS: atom_id res chain seq x y z
N MET A 1 -8.74 -33.72 -48.95
CA MET A 1 -7.84 -33.66 -47.77
C MET A 1 -6.77 -32.63 -48.10
N THR A 2 -6.89 -31.43 -47.55
CA THR A 2 -5.97 -30.31 -47.80
C THR A 2 -4.93 -30.28 -46.69
N THR A 3 -3.68 -30.58 -47.04
CA THR A 3 -2.53 -30.56 -46.14
C THR A 3 -2.25 -29.10 -45.72
N PRO A 4 -2.11 -28.79 -44.42
CA PRO A 4 -1.77 -27.43 -44.00
C PRO A 4 -0.34 -27.10 -44.47
N ALA A 5 -0.19 -25.93 -45.08
CA ALA A 5 1.10 -25.43 -45.56
C ALA A 5 2.02 -25.16 -44.36
N GLU A 6 3.21 -25.77 -44.36
CA GLU A 6 4.21 -25.53 -43.32
C GLU A 6 4.71 -24.06 -43.37
N PRO A 7 4.76 -23.37 -42.23
CA PRO A 7 5.28 -22.01 -42.19
C PRO A 7 6.77 -22.02 -42.55
N SER A 8 7.12 -21.21 -43.54
CA SER A 8 8.53 -21.09 -43.97
C SER A 8 9.43 -20.70 -42.79
N ARG A 9 10.66 -21.20 -42.77
CA ARG A 9 11.68 -20.89 -41.74
C ARG A 9 11.86 -19.38 -41.53
N ARG A 10 11.67 -18.57 -42.57
CA ARG A 10 11.70 -17.10 -42.50
C ARG A 10 10.52 -16.52 -41.70
N ALA A 11 9.32 -17.09 -41.84
CA ALA A 11 8.15 -16.68 -41.07
C ALA A 11 8.31 -17.00 -39.58
N VAL A 12 8.88 -18.17 -39.26
CA VAL A 12 9.18 -18.55 -37.86
C VAL A 12 10.23 -17.62 -37.25
N ILE A 13 11.30 -17.30 -37.98
CA ILE A 13 12.35 -16.36 -37.51
C ILE A 13 11.77 -14.96 -37.30
N ALA A 14 10.93 -14.46 -38.23
CA ALA A 14 10.30 -13.16 -38.10
C ALA A 14 9.37 -13.08 -36.88
N LEU A 15 8.61 -14.15 -36.60
CA LEU A 15 7.74 -14.24 -35.43
C LEU A 15 8.55 -14.20 -34.13
N ILE A 16 9.64 -14.97 -34.05
CA ILE A 16 10.52 -14.98 -32.87
C ILE A 16 11.13 -13.59 -32.65
N ALA A 17 11.61 -12.93 -33.71
CA ALA A 17 12.17 -11.58 -33.62
C ALA A 17 11.14 -10.56 -33.10
N LEU A 18 9.88 -10.63 -33.57
CA LEU A 18 8.79 -9.78 -33.08
C LEU A 18 8.50 -10.01 -31.59
N ILE A 19 8.44 -11.28 -31.16
CA ILE A 19 8.22 -11.64 -29.76
C ILE A 19 9.35 -11.08 -28.88
N VAL A 20 10.61 -11.26 -29.27
CA VAL A 20 11.76 -10.76 -28.52
C VAL A 20 11.74 -9.23 -28.43
N MET A 21 11.43 -8.51 -29.52
CA MET A 21 11.29 -7.05 -29.49
C MET A 21 10.14 -6.60 -28.58
N ALA A 22 9.00 -7.30 -28.59
CA ALA A 22 7.88 -6.98 -27.71
C ALA A 22 8.24 -7.16 -26.23
N PHE A 23 8.92 -8.25 -25.87
CA PHE A 23 9.41 -8.47 -24.50
C PHE A 23 10.48 -7.46 -24.09
N ALA A 24 11.39 -7.09 -24.99
CA ALA A 24 12.41 -6.08 -24.71
C ALA A 24 11.78 -4.70 -24.50
N ALA A 25 10.83 -4.30 -25.35
CA ALA A 25 10.10 -3.04 -25.22
C ALA A 25 9.28 -3.00 -23.92
N PHE A 26 8.60 -4.10 -23.58
CA PHE A 26 7.85 -4.21 -22.32
C PHE A 26 8.77 -4.18 -21.10
N GLY A 27 9.91 -4.86 -21.15
CA GLY A 27 10.93 -4.83 -20.11
C GLY A 27 11.53 -3.44 -19.92
N ALA A 28 11.86 -2.76 -21.02
CA ALA A 28 12.38 -1.39 -21.01
C ALA A 28 11.34 -0.39 -20.48
N TRP A 29 10.08 -0.48 -20.91
CA TRP A 29 8.99 0.35 -20.40
C TRP A 29 8.79 0.16 -18.90
N ARG A 30 8.75 -1.09 -18.43
CA ARG A 30 8.59 -1.40 -16.99
C ARG A 30 9.81 -1.02 -16.15
N TRP A 31 11.02 -0.99 -16.74
CA TRP A 31 12.21 -0.49 -16.07
C TRP A 31 12.21 1.03 -15.98
N TRP A 32 11.85 1.72 -17.08
CA TRP A 32 11.72 3.16 -17.14
C TRP A 32 10.65 3.70 -16.18
N ASP A 33 9.50 3.05 -16.10
CA ASP A 33 8.41 3.39 -15.17
C ASP A 33 8.86 3.32 -13.70
N ARG A 34 9.70 2.33 -13.36
CA ARG A 34 10.33 2.24 -12.03
C ARG A 34 11.43 3.28 -11.80
N ALA A 35 12.17 3.64 -12.84
CA ALA A 35 13.24 4.65 -12.75
C ALA A 35 12.69 6.08 -12.65
N GLN A 36 11.43 6.32 -13.02
CA GLN A 36 10.76 7.62 -12.87
C GLN A 36 10.28 7.89 -11.44
N ASP A 37 10.19 6.86 -10.59
CA ASP A 37 9.93 7.03 -9.16
C ASP A 37 11.25 7.37 -8.45
N GLY A 38 11.73 8.60 -8.64
CA GLY A 38 12.90 9.13 -7.92
C GLY A 38 12.71 9.16 -6.41
N ASP A 39 13.78 9.48 -5.69
CA ASP A 39 13.70 9.73 -4.25
C ASP A 39 12.79 10.94 -3.98
N PHE A 40 11.94 10.81 -2.96
CA PHE A 40 11.14 11.90 -2.45
C PHE A 40 12.07 13.00 -1.92
N SER A 41 11.88 14.20 -2.44
CA SER A 41 12.67 15.38 -2.05
C SER A 41 12.06 16.12 -0.85
N ALA A 42 10.77 15.93 -0.60
CA ALA A 42 10.01 16.53 0.49
C ALA A 42 9.01 15.54 1.09
N ASP A 43 8.51 15.85 2.29
CA ASP A 43 7.45 15.07 2.92
C ASP A 43 6.10 15.42 2.27
N PRO A 44 5.26 14.42 1.94
CA PRO A 44 3.98 14.65 1.31
C PRO A 44 2.95 15.22 2.30
N GLU A 45 1.94 15.92 1.78
CA GLU A 45 0.76 16.31 2.58
C GLU A 45 -0.09 15.07 2.88
N LEU A 46 0.03 14.55 4.10
CA LEU A 46 -0.44 13.21 4.47
C LEU A 46 -1.96 13.12 4.47
N CYS A 47 -2.64 14.17 4.89
CA CYS A 47 -4.10 14.21 4.86
C CYS A 47 -4.66 14.28 3.43
N ARG A 48 -3.83 14.51 2.40
CA ARG A 48 -4.24 14.46 1.00
C ARG A 48 -4.00 13.10 0.33
N LEU A 49 -3.29 12.19 1.00
CA LEU A 49 -3.04 10.84 0.46
C LEU A 49 -4.27 9.93 0.56
N VAL A 50 -5.31 10.30 1.30
CA VAL A 50 -6.59 9.57 1.34
C VAL A 50 -7.71 10.55 1.05
N THR A 51 -8.58 10.20 0.10
CA THR A 51 -9.63 11.11 -0.36
C THR A 51 -10.73 11.25 0.68
N PRO A 52 -11.45 12.40 0.70
CA PRO A 52 -12.62 12.56 1.54
C PRO A 52 -13.67 11.47 1.34
N GLY A 53 -13.81 10.95 0.11
CA GLY A 53 -14.72 9.85 -0.21
C GLY A 53 -14.35 8.56 0.50
N THR A 54 -13.07 8.16 0.48
CA THR A 54 -12.59 6.98 1.20
C THR A 54 -12.71 7.16 2.71
N ILE A 55 -12.37 8.32 3.24
CA ILE A 55 -12.54 8.60 4.67
C ILE A 55 -14.01 8.55 5.08
N HIS A 56 -14.93 9.11 4.30
CA HIS A 56 -16.36 9.05 4.61
C HIS A 56 -16.91 7.62 4.57
N ARG A 57 -16.37 6.73 3.72
CA ARG A 57 -16.73 5.30 3.74
C ARG A 57 -16.21 4.59 5.00
N LEU A 58 -14.96 4.86 5.39
CA LEU A 58 -14.28 4.12 6.47
C LEU A 58 -14.59 4.66 7.87
N VAL A 59 -14.76 5.97 7.98
CA VAL A 59 -15.02 6.73 9.21
C VAL A 59 -16.06 7.81 8.90
N PRO A 60 -17.35 7.46 8.72
CA PRO A 60 -18.39 8.37 8.23
C PRO A 60 -18.55 9.67 9.01
N GLU A 61 -18.23 9.64 10.30
CA GLU A 61 -18.40 10.75 11.24
C GLU A 61 -17.09 11.51 11.52
N ALA A 62 -16.02 11.27 10.77
CA ALA A 62 -14.79 12.04 10.93
C ALA A 62 -15.01 13.52 10.54
N TYR A 63 -14.65 14.45 11.43
CA TYR A 63 -14.68 15.90 11.17
C TYR A 63 -13.43 16.39 10.39
N GLY A 64 -12.97 15.62 9.41
CA GLY A 64 -11.74 15.89 8.67
C GLY A 64 -10.48 15.22 9.26
N GLY A 65 -9.36 15.42 8.56
CA GLY A 65 -8.05 14.89 8.94
C GLY A 65 -7.31 15.85 9.83
N ARG A 66 -6.72 15.34 10.91
CA ARG A 66 -5.78 16.07 11.75
C ARG A 66 -4.36 15.69 11.35
N GLU A 67 -3.66 16.63 10.75
CA GLU A 67 -2.24 16.49 10.41
C GLU A 67 -1.35 16.86 11.60
N ASP A 68 -0.26 16.12 11.75
CA ASP A 68 0.87 16.35 12.65
C ASP A 68 2.16 16.13 11.85
N ALA A 69 3.33 16.41 12.43
CA ALA A 69 4.62 16.52 11.71
C ALA A 69 4.93 15.37 10.72
N ALA A 70 4.50 14.14 11.03
CA ALA A 70 4.71 12.97 10.17
C ALA A 70 3.49 12.04 10.14
N SER A 71 2.30 12.54 10.51
CA SER A 71 1.09 11.72 10.50
C SER A 71 -0.17 12.49 10.15
N CYS A 72 -1.18 11.78 9.64
CA CYS A 72 -2.55 12.27 9.56
C CYS A 72 -3.50 11.28 10.21
N THR A 73 -4.48 11.79 10.96
CA THR A 73 -5.49 10.96 11.63
C THR A 73 -6.90 11.45 11.33
N TRP A 74 -7.77 10.52 10.93
CA TRP A 74 -9.22 10.70 10.87
C TRP A 74 -9.85 9.81 11.93
N SER A 75 -10.67 10.38 12.81
CA SER A 75 -11.30 9.59 13.86
C SER A 75 -12.74 10.02 14.06
N ALA A 76 -13.60 9.03 14.32
CA ALA A 76 -14.96 9.31 14.75
C ALA A 76 -14.96 10.02 16.13
N PRO A 77 -16.02 10.76 16.47
CA PRO A 77 -16.10 11.54 17.71
C PRO A 77 -15.86 10.68 18.95
N ARG A 78 -15.25 11.26 19.98
CA ARG A 78 -14.97 10.54 21.26
C ARG A 78 -16.26 10.06 21.96
N GLU A 79 -17.38 10.75 21.71
CA GLU A 79 -18.69 10.46 22.28
C GLU A 79 -19.27 9.11 21.80
N LYS A 80 -18.74 8.53 20.72
CA LYS A 80 -19.12 7.17 20.26
C LYS A 80 -18.55 6.04 21.11
N GLY A 81 -17.89 6.38 22.21
CA GLY A 81 -17.35 5.43 23.15
C GLY A 81 -15.96 4.92 22.77
N LYS A 82 -15.54 3.88 23.49
CA LYS A 82 -14.17 3.35 23.45
C LYS A 82 -13.80 2.70 22.11
N TYR A 83 -14.81 2.25 21.35
CA TYR A 83 -14.67 1.46 20.13
C TYR A 83 -15.00 2.29 18.89
N ARG A 84 -14.29 3.40 18.70
CA ARG A 84 -14.54 4.32 17.58
C ARG A 84 -13.64 4.03 16.39
N ALA A 85 -14.22 4.09 15.19
CA ALA A 85 -13.48 3.92 13.95
C ALA A 85 -12.44 5.05 13.78
N ASN A 86 -11.25 4.70 13.29
CA ASN A 86 -10.21 5.67 12.94
C ASN A 86 -9.28 5.13 11.86
N VAL A 87 -8.76 6.05 11.05
CA VAL A 87 -7.68 5.84 10.10
C VAL A 87 -6.50 6.69 10.58
N HIS A 88 -5.33 6.08 10.72
CA HIS A 88 -4.08 6.74 11.06
C HIS A 88 -3.05 6.43 9.98
N LEU A 89 -2.50 7.47 9.39
CA LEU A 89 -1.45 7.38 8.38
C LEU A 89 -0.19 8.03 8.95
N PHE A 90 0.92 7.33 8.89
CA PHE A 90 2.25 7.82 9.26
C PHE A 90 3.18 7.68 8.06
N ALA A 91 4.10 8.62 7.88
CA ALA A 91 5.10 8.60 6.83
C ALA A 91 6.48 8.89 7.39
N SER A 92 7.49 8.19 6.89
CA SER A 92 8.89 8.43 7.20
C SER A 92 9.69 8.51 5.91
N ARG A 93 10.33 9.66 5.69
CA ARG A 93 11.27 9.86 4.58
C ARG A 93 12.68 9.64 5.10
N LEU A 94 13.34 8.62 4.55
CA LEU A 94 14.68 8.20 4.94
C LEU A 94 15.59 8.27 3.72
N ASN A 95 16.81 7.71 3.82
CA ASN A 95 17.52 7.30 2.62
C ASN A 95 17.02 5.91 2.20
N VAL A 96 17.27 5.51 0.95
CA VAL A 96 16.71 4.26 0.38
C VAL A 96 17.09 3.01 1.19
N GLU A 97 18.32 2.94 1.69
CA GLU A 97 18.79 1.80 2.48
C GLU A 97 18.10 1.74 3.86
N LEU A 98 18.02 2.87 4.56
CA LEU A 98 17.33 2.98 5.83
C LEU A 98 15.82 2.73 5.66
N ALA A 99 15.18 3.22 4.61
CA ALA A 99 13.77 2.93 4.32
C ALA A 99 13.53 1.42 4.13
N ARG A 100 14.45 0.74 3.45
CA ARG A 100 14.38 -0.72 3.28
C ARG A 100 14.58 -1.45 4.60
N ASN A 101 15.52 -1.02 5.43
CA ASN A 101 15.76 -1.62 6.74
C ASN A 101 14.60 -1.37 7.69
N ASP A 102 14.05 -0.16 7.72
CA ASP A 102 12.88 0.23 8.51
C ASP A 102 11.67 -0.66 8.19
N LEU A 103 11.34 -0.86 6.91
CA LEU A 103 10.25 -1.77 6.51
C LEU A 103 10.51 -3.22 6.97
N ARG A 104 11.77 -3.69 6.89
CA ARG A 104 12.15 -5.04 7.34
C ARG A 104 12.05 -5.18 8.86
N GLU A 105 12.45 -4.17 9.62
CA GLU A 105 12.35 -4.13 11.07
C GLU A 105 10.88 -4.11 11.51
N GLU A 106 10.06 -3.24 10.91
CA GLU A 106 8.61 -3.21 11.13
C GLU A 106 7.97 -4.58 10.88
N ARG A 107 8.40 -5.27 9.82
CA ARG A 107 7.98 -6.64 9.50
C ARG A 107 8.46 -7.66 10.53
N ALA A 108 9.71 -7.60 10.95
CA ALA A 108 10.31 -8.62 11.82
C ALA A 108 9.88 -8.49 13.29
N ASP A 109 9.89 -7.27 13.85
CA ASP A 109 9.59 -7.03 15.26
C ASP A 109 8.10 -7.28 15.55
N GLY A 110 7.25 -7.01 14.56
CA GLY A 110 5.80 -7.07 14.69
C GLY A 110 5.24 -5.99 15.61
N GLY A 111 6.03 -5.41 16.52
CA GLY A 111 5.62 -4.44 17.52
C GLY A 111 4.68 -5.04 18.59
N PRO A 112 4.59 -4.43 19.78
CA PRO A 112 3.70 -4.90 20.84
C PRO A 112 2.23 -4.95 20.40
N GLY A 113 1.59 -6.10 20.59
CA GLY A 113 0.16 -6.30 20.39
C GLY A 113 -0.27 -6.56 18.95
N TRP A 114 0.64 -6.73 17.99
CA TRP A 114 0.30 -7.23 16.66
C TRP A 114 0.38 -8.76 16.62
N GLU A 115 -0.44 -9.38 15.79
CA GLU A 115 -0.40 -10.81 15.56
C GLU A 115 0.89 -11.20 14.83
N LYS A 116 1.71 -12.02 15.47
CA LYS A 116 2.89 -12.62 14.86
C LYS A 116 2.45 -13.64 13.82
N ASP A 117 3.24 -13.81 12.75
CA ASP A 117 3.07 -14.83 11.71
C ASP A 117 1.79 -14.76 10.84
N THR A 118 1.00 -13.69 10.94
CA THR A 118 -0.20 -13.48 10.11
C THR A 118 -0.02 -12.42 9.03
N GLN A 119 1.24 -12.06 8.75
CA GLN A 119 1.56 -11.01 7.81
C GLN A 119 1.37 -11.49 6.37
N GLU A 120 0.70 -10.66 5.57
CA GLU A 120 0.38 -10.96 4.18
C GLU A 120 1.15 -10.00 3.27
N ASP A 121 1.88 -10.52 2.29
CA ASP A 121 2.50 -9.70 1.24
C ASP A 121 1.46 -9.06 0.34
N LEU A 122 1.60 -7.75 0.10
CA LEU A 122 0.76 -7.01 -0.82
C LEU A 122 1.55 -6.60 -2.05
N ILE A 123 1.04 -6.95 -3.22
CA ILE A 123 1.63 -6.59 -4.51
C ILE A 123 0.97 -5.32 -5.04
N GLY A 124 1.76 -4.45 -5.69
CA GLY A 124 1.25 -3.25 -6.35
C GLY A 124 1.09 -2.04 -5.43
N LEU A 125 1.67 -2.07 -4.24
CA LEU A 125 1.77 -0.95 -3.30
C LEU A 125 3.25 -0.57 -3.13
N GLY A 126 3.74 0.36 -3.95
CA GLY A 126 5.15 0.73 -3.95
C GLY A 126 6.09 -0.41 -4.36
N ASP A 127 7.28 -0.42 -3.78
CA ASP A 127 8.34 -1.42 -4.01
C ASP A 127 8.11 -2.70 -3.20
N GLU A 128 7.68 -2.53 -1.95
CA GLU A 128 7.49 -3.58 -0.96
C GLU A 128 6.31 -3.19 -0.06
N ALA A 129 5.41 -4.14 0.23
CA ALA A 129 4.30 -3.89 1.13
C ALA A 129 3.82 -5.15 1.83
N PHE A 130 3.29 -4.98 3.03
CA PHE A 130 2.63 -6.06 3.76
C PHE A 130 1.45 -5.54 4.60
N LEU A 131 0.54 -6.46 4.92
CA LEU A 131 -0.59 -6.26 5.82
C LEU A 131 -0.32 -7.03 7.12
N ARG A 132 -0.70 -6.43 8.26
CA ARG A 132 -0.75 -7.11 9.56
C ARG A 132 -1.98 -6.69 10.37
N PHE A 133 -2.30 -7.47 11.40
CA PHE A 133 -3.45 -7.25 12.26
C PHE A 133 -3.06 -7.09 13.73
N ARG A 134 -3.79 -6.21 14.41
CA ARG A 134 -3.87 -6.18 15.87
C ARG A 134 -5.23 -6.76 16.25
N PRO A 135 -5.28 -7.81 17.09
CA PRO A 135 -6.53 -8.45 17.46
C PRO A 135 -7.35 -7.51 18.35
N PRO A 136 -8.68 -7.67 18.40
CA PRO A 136 -9.49 -6.97 19.38
C PRO A 136 -9.06 -7.43 20.79
N THR A 137 -8.85 -6.46 21.67
CA THR A 137 -8.57 -6.71 23.10
C THR A 137 -9.54 -5.87 23.92
N PRO A 138 -9.80 -6.18 25.20
CA PRO A 138 -10.74 -5.40 26.00
C PRO A 138 -10.45 -3.90 25.95
N GLY A 139 -11.32 -3.15 25.24
CA GLY A 139 -11.14 -1.72 25.03
C GLY A 139 -10.30 -1.28 23.84
N LYS A 140 -9.94 -2.16 22.92
CA LYS A 140 -9.32 -1.84 21.62
C LYS A 140 -9.98 -2.65 20.52
N ASN A 141 -10.30 -1.98 19.42
CA ASN A 141 -10.87 -2.61 18.23
C ASN A 141 -9.84 -3.46 17.50
N ILE A 142 -10.32 -4.31 16.61
CA ILE A 142 -9.49 -4.88 15.57
C ILE A 142 -8.90 -3.75 14.70
N THR A 143 -7.61 -3.85 14.42
CA THR A 143 -6.90 -2.89 13.54
C THR A 143 -6.18 -3.66 12.45
N ALA A 144 -6.45 -3.32 11.20
CA ALA A 144 -5.66 -3.75 10.06
C ALA A 144 -4.66 -2.64 9.72
N GLN A 145 -3.40 -2.99 9.47
CA GLN A 145 -2.37 -2.04 9.07
C GLN A 145 -1.64 -2.51 7.84
N VAL A 146 -1.54 -1.63 6.86
CA VAL A 146 -0.70 -1.80 5.68
C VAL A 146 0.54 -0.95 5.87
N VAL A 147 1.71 -1.54 5.73
CA VAL A 147 2.98 -0.83 5.66
C VAL A 147 3.56 -1.05 4.28
N PHE A 148 3.93 0.02 3.60
CA PHE A 148 4.55 -0.06 2.28
C PHE A 148 5.70 0.93 2.15
N ARG A 149 6.65 0.61 1.27
CA ARG A 149 7.77 1.47 0.92
C ARG A 149 7.72 1.82 -0.55
N ARG A 150 7.95 3.08 -0.89
CA ARG A 150 8.17 3.54 -2.27
C ARG A 150 9.44 4.39 -2.29
N SER A 151 10.46 3.94 -3.00
CA SER A 151 11.79 4.55 -2.97
C SER A 151 12.28 4.75 -1.52
N ASN A 152 12.55 5.99 -1.10
CA ASN A 152 13.04 6.38 0.22
C ASN A 152 11.94 6.76 1.22
N MET A 153 10.66 6.53 0.88
CA MET A 153 9.51 6.79 1.75
C MET A 153 8.91 5.48 2.28
N VAL A 154 8.67 5.39 3.59
CA VAL A 154 7.89 4.33 4.24
C VAL A 154 6.57 4.92 4.73
N ILE A 155 5.46 4.30 4.35
CA ILE A 155 4.11 4.68 4.76
C ILE A 155 3.51 3.56 5.58
N SER A 156 2.90 3.93 6.71
CA SER A 156 2.20 3.02 7.60
C SER A 156 0.77 3.52 7.79
N LEU A 157 -0.21 2.76 7.29
CA LEU A 157 -1.62 3.09 7.35
C LEU A 157 -2.36 2.07 8.19
N ALA A 158 -2.89 2.49 9.33
CA ALA A 158 -3.70 1.69 10.22
C ALA A 158 -5.18 2.09 10.14
N TYR A 159 -6.06 1.12 9.93
CA TYR A 159 -7.50 1.29 10.01
C TYR A 159 -8.05 0.45 11.16
N ALA A 160 -8.57 1.13 12.18
CA ALA A 160 -9.31 0.52 13.27
C ALA A 160 -10.80 0.72 13.02
N ARG A 161 -11.56 -0.38 13.00
CA ARG A 161 -13.03 -0.36 12.88
C ARG A 161 -13.69 -0.09 14.23
N SER A 162 -14.99 0.14 14.26
CA SER A 162 -15.78 0.20 15.49
C SER A 162 -16.38 -1.15 15.91
N ASP A 163 -16.30 -2.15 15.02
CA ASP A 163 -16.72 -3.53 15.23
C ASP A 163 -15.50 -4.46 15.09
N ASP A 164 -15.72 -5.76 15.25
CA ASP A 164 -14.68 -6.79 15.15
C ASP A 164 -14.62 -7.47 13.77
N ASP A 165 -15.18 -6.86 12.72
CA ASP A 165 -15.15 -7.43 11.37
C ASP A 165 -13.75 -7.32 10.75
N ARG A 166 -13.00 -8.42 10.88
CA ARG A 166 -11.63 -8.56 10.35
C ARG A 166 -11.54 -8.38 8.84
N GLN A 167 -12.50 -8.92 8.08
CA GLN A 167 -12.44 -8.86 6.62
C GLN A 167 -12.75 -7.44 6.12
N ALA A 168 -13.70 -6.77 6.76
CA ALA A 168 -13.97 -5.37 6.47
C ALA A 168 -12.81 -4.46 6.90
N ALA A 169 -12.13 -4.76 8.02
CA ALA A 169 -10.93 -4.02 8.45
C ALA A 169 -9.80 -4.18 7.41
N ARG A 170 -9.56 -5.42 6.97
CA ARG A 170 -8.61 -5.75 5.90
C ARG A 170 -8.90 -4.95 4.63
N ALA A 171 -10.13 -5.05 4.14
CA ALA A 171 -10.53 -4.39 2.89
C ALA A 171 -10.37 -2.87 2.98
N GLY A 172 -10.80 -2.26 4.09
CA GLY A 172 -10.66 -0.82 4.30
C GLY A 172 -9.21 -0.34 4.36
N ALA A 173 -8.33 -1.08 5.05
CA ALA A 173 -6.91 -0.74 5.12
C ALA A 173 -6.23 -0.84 3.74
N ILE A 174 -6.52 -1.90 2.97
CA ILE A 174 -5.95 -2.08 1.63
C ILE A 174 -6.47 -1.01 0.66
N ASP A 175 -7.76 -0.68 0.70
CA ASP A 175 -8.37 0.34 -0.16
C ASP A 175 -7.73 1.72 0.08
N ALA A 176 -7.65 2.14 1.35
CA ALA A 176 -6.99 3.39 1.72
C ALA A 176 -5.49 3.40 1.38
N ALA A 177 -4.78 2.27 1.56
CA ALA A 177 -3.37 2.17 1.22
C ALA A 177 -3.11 2.22 -0.30
N ARG A 178 -4.00 1.64 -1.12
CA ARG A 178 -3.94 1.77 -2.59
C ARG A 178 -4.13 3.20 -3.05
N GLU A 179 -5.10 3.89 -2.44
CA GLU A 179 -5.33 5.30 -2.72
C GLU A 179 -4.11 6.15 -2.33
N ALA A 180 -3.56 5.93 -1.13
CA ALA A 180 -2.34 6.59 -0.67
C ALA A 180 -1.15 6.34 -1.61
N ALA A 181 -0.92 5.10 -2.00
CA ALA A 181 0.16 4.75 -2.92
C ALA A 181 -0.02 5.41 -4.31
N GLY A 182 -1.26 5.51 -4.81
CA GLY A 182 -1.57 6.14 -6.09
C GLY A 182 -1.46 7.67 -6.09
N LEU A 183 -1.66 8.31 -4.94
CA LEU A 183 -1.53 9.75 -4.75
C LEU A 183 -0.12 10.18 -4.32
N LEU A 184 0.68 9.27 -3.77
CA LEU A 184 2.04 9.52 -3.35
C LEU A 184 2.94 9.74 -4.58
N ARG A 185 3.51 10.94 -4.73
CA ARG A 185 4.40 11.31 -5.85
C ARG A 185 5.75 11.86 -5.34
N PRO A 186 6.90 11.47 -5.94
CA PRO A 186 8.24 11.95 -5.57
C PRO A 186 8.46 13.46 -5.71
#